data_AF-A0AA91I7I8-F1
#
_entry.id   AF-A0AA91I7I8-F1
#
_cell.length_a   1.000
_cell.length_b   1.000
_cell.length_c   1.000
_cell.angle_alpha   90.00
_cell.angle_beta   90.00
_cell.angle_gamma   90.00
#
_symmetry.space_group_name_H-M   'P 1'
#
loop_
_entity.id
_entity.type
_entity.pdbx_description
1 polymer ?
#
loop_
_entity_poly.entity_id
_entity_poly.type
_entity_poly.pdbx_seq_one_letter_code
_entity_poly.pdbx_strand_id
1 'polypeptide(L)'
;MSGTNLLACICLTLAAITARADCVDPKDTYQAYNEVADAAQDRPSEFYVLSYSWAPRYCAEKGEKRGPGQKDYLQCGSKARFGYILHGLWPQGTLAKPNDYPRACAGDQPKIDRALMAKYLCMTPSAWLLQHEYENHGTCMIDQNLRTPQAYFDKALALHSALHLPNQQITNETKGKAWFAQNNPQLPEDSVYFDNKTKEWRVCYDRNFAAFACPRPGGHNGGGDSNADNGDSDACPIKGNISGKNRKLYFDRSHL
;
A
#
# COMPACT_ATOMS: atom_id res chain seq x y z
N MET A 1 6.55 61.53 -28.31
CA MET A 1 7.08 61.29 -26.96
C MET A 1 5.91 61.09 -26.01
N SER A 2 5.62 59.87 -25.57
CA SER A 2 5.30 59.51 -24.19
C SER A 2 4.84 58.04 -24.18
N GLY A 3 5.67 57.17 -23.63
CA GLY A 3 5.40 55.74 -23.51
C GLY A 3 4.59 55.45 -22.26
N THR A 4 3.56 54.62 -22.39
CA THR A 4 2.80 54.05 -21.29
C THR A 4 3.51 52.79 -20.78
N ASN A 5 4.12 52.88 -19.60
CA ASN A 5 4.70 51.74 -18.89
C ASN A 5 3.59 50.91 -18.23
N LEU A 6 3.39 49.68 -18.70
CA LEU A 6 2.63 48.65 -17.99
C LEU A 6 3.53 48.09 -16.87
N LEU A 7 3.21 48.37 -15.61
CA LEU A 7 3.72 47.59 -14.48
C LEU A 7 2.79 46.39 -14.27
N ALA A 8 3.25 45.20 -14.68
CA ALA A 8 2.62 43.94 -14.29
C ALA A 8 3.13 43.54 -12.90
N CYS A 9 2.29 43.68 -11.87
CA CYS A 9 2.54 43.09 -10.55
C CYS A 9 2.38 41.57 -10.65
N ILE A 10 3.51 40.85 -10.73
CA ILE A 10 3.55 39.40 -10.57
C ILE A 10 3.41 39.11 -9.07
N CYS A 11 2.19 38.84 -8.63
CA CYS A 11 1.93 38.23 -7.32
C CYS A 11 2.37 36.75 -7.38
N LEU A 12 3.62 36.47 -7.02
CA LEU A 12 4.07 35.11 -6.71
C LEU A 12 3.36 34.67 -5.42
N THR A 13 2.25 33.96 -5.55
CA THR A 13 1.68 33.21 -4.43
C THR A 13 2.62 32.05 -4.12
N LEU A 14 3.44 32.19 -3.07
CA LEU A 14 4.04 31.03 -2.41
C LEU A 14 2.90 30.20 -1.82
N ALA A 15 2.45 29.18 -2.57
CA ALA A 15 1.72 28.09 -1.96
C ALA A 15 2.72 27.36 -1.05
N ALA A 16 2.70 27.67 0.24
CA ALA A 16 3.43 26.90 1.22
C ALA A 16 2.92 25.45 1.14
N ILE A 17 3.77 24.55 0.65
CA ILE A 17 3.53 23.11 0.74
C ILE A 17 3.62 22.79 2.23
N THR A 18 2.50 22.86 2.95
CA THR A 18 2.41 22.24 4.27
C THR A 18 2.61 20.75 4.04
N ALA A 19 3.84 20.27 4.25
CA ALA A 19 4.09 18.85 4.40
C ALA A 19 3.05 18.31 5.39
N ARG A 20 2.38 17.22 5.02
CA ARG A 20 1.30 16.59 5.80
C ARG A 20 1.81 16.17 7.18
N ALA A 21 1.81 17.09 8.14
CA ALA A 21 2.39 16.90 9.47
C ALA A 21 1.76 15.71 10.21
N ASP A 22 0.55 15.34 9.85
CA ASP A 22 -0.23 14.32 10.53
C ASP A 22 0.18 12.87 10.21
N CYS A 23 0.91 12.61 9.12
CA CYS A 23 1.43 11.26 8.82
C CYS A 23 2.89 11.08 9.25
N VAL A 24 3.51 12.09 9.86
CA VAL A 24 4.88 12.01 10.38
C VAL A 24 4.84 12.33 11.87
N ASP A 25 4.59 11.32 12.69
CA ASP A 25 4.62 11.47 14.16
C ASP A 25 5.93 10.90 14.70
N PRO A 26 6.81 11.67 15.35
CA PRO A 26 8.06 11.17 15.97
C PRO A 26 7.87 10.01 16.96
N LYS A 27 6.65 9.85 17.50
CA LYS A 27 6.27 8.75 18.38
C LYS A 27 6.09 7.43 17.65
N ASP A 28 6.00 7.43 16.32
CA ASP A 28 6.11 6.21 15.53
C ASP A 28 7.59 5.80 15.48
N THR A 29 7.90 4.69 16.14
CA THR A 29 9.26 4.19 16.31
C THR A 29 9.36 2.72 15.93
N TYR A 30 10.58 2.29 15.63
CA TYR A 30 10.93 0.91 15.30
C TYR A 30 12.20 0.50 16.05
N GLN A 31 12.39 1.06 17.26
CA GLN A 31 13.59 0.78 18.06
C GLN A 31 13.71 -0.71 18.40
N ALA A 32 12.58 -1.37 18.69
CA ALA A 32 12.49 -2.80 18.91
C ALA A 32 12.39 -3.64 17.61
N TYR A 33 12.73 -3.07 16.44
CA TYR A 33 12.80 -3.84 15.21
C TYR A 33 13.98 -4.83 15.27
N ASN A 34 13.61 -6.11 15.10
CA ASN A 34 14.42 -7.30 14.81
C ASN A 34 15.84 -7.33 15.39
N GLU A 35 16.02 -7.96 16.55
CA GLU A 35 17.35 -8.27 17.10
C GLU A 35 17.94 -9.57 16.52
N VAL A 36 17.23 -10.27 15.63
CA VAL A 36 17.61 -11.58 15.07
C VAL A 36 17.40 -11.61 13.56
N ALA A 37 18.45 -11.93 12.81
CA ALA A 37 18.40 -11.97 11.35
C ALA A 37 17.34 -12.94 10.80
N ASP A 38 16.53 -12.48 9.82
CA ASP A 38 15.71 -13.36 9.00
C ASP A 38 16.61 -14.25 8.12
N ALA A 39 16.31 -15.55 8.04
CA ALA A 39 17.06 -16.47 7.20
C ALA A 39 16.82 -16.15 5.71
N ALA A 40 17.91 -15.97 4.96
CA ALA A 40 17.85 -15.71 3.53
C ALA A 40 17.21 -16.90 2.79
N GLN A 41 16.21 -16.59 1.96
CA GLN A 41 15.56 -17.55 1.07
C GLN A 41 15.86 -17.13 -0.36
N ASP A 42 16.93 -17.72 -0.91
CA ASP A 42 17.31 -17.50 -2.30
C ASP A 42 16.40 -18.30 -3.23
N ARG A 43 15.46 -17.60 -3.88
CA ARG A 43 14.47 -18.16 -4.80
C ARG A 43 14.37 -17.27 -6.04
N PRO A 44 14.10 -17.84 -7.22
CA PRO A 44 13.87 -17.04 -8.42
C PRO A 44 12.62 -16.17 -8.28
N SER A 45 12.67 -14.98 -8.89
CA SER A 45 11.53 -14.07 -8.97
C SER A 45 11.30 -13.61 -10.41
N GLU A 46 10.03 -13.54 -10.82
CA GLU A 46 9.67 -13.18 -12.21
C GLU A 46 8.66 -12.05 -12.33
N PHE A 47 8.03 -11.66 -11.24
CA PHE A 47 7.02 -10.61 -11.22
C PHE A 47 6.94 -9.99 -9.83
N TYR A 48 6.13 -8.95 -9.70
CA TYR A 48 5.92 -8.23 -8.46
C TYR A 48 4.44 -8.24 -8.05
N VAL A 49 4.21 -8.18 -6.75
CA VAL A 49 2.89 -7.97 -6.14
C VAL A 49 2.95 -6.71 -5.29
N LEU A 50 2.00 -5.80 -5.51
CA LEU A 50 1.77 -4.63 -4.66
C LEU A 50 0.57 -4.93 -3.76
N SER A 51 0.77 -5.03 -2.45
CA SER A 51 -0.27 -5.48 -1.50
C SER A 51 -0.80 -4.33 -0.63
N TYR A 52 -2.12 -4.32 -0.41
CA TYR A 52 -2.84 -3.26 0.30
C TYR A 52 -3.67 -3.80 1.47
N SER A 53 -3.39 -3.31 2.68
CA SER A 53 -4.16 -3.63 3.88
C SER A 53 -5.17 -2.53 4.18
N TRP A 54 -6.35 -2.90 4.69
CA TRP A 54 -7.32 -1.95 5.21
C TRP A 54 -7.03 -1.65 6.69
N ALA A 55 -6.45 -0.49 6.98
CA ALA A 55 -5.98 -0.12 8.31
C ALA A 55 -7.09 -0.17 9.39
N PRO A 56 -8.33 0.31 9.16
CA PRO A 56 -9.38 0.27 10.19
C PRO A 56 -9.75 -1.14 10.64
N ARG A 57 -9.77 -2.14 9.74
CA ARG A 57 -10.00 -3.54 10.11
C ARG A 57 -8.80 -4.07 10.88
N TYR A 58 -7.58 -3.88 10.36
CA TYR A 58 -6.35 -4.33 11.03
C TYR A 58 -6.27 -3.80 12.47
N CYS A 59 -6.53 -2.51 12.67
CA CYS A 59 -6.49 -1.91 14.00
C CYS A 59 -7.61 -2.40 14.93
N ALA A 60 -8.81 -2.69 14.39
CA ALA A 60 -9.90 -3.25 15.18
C ALA A 60 -9.61 -4.68 15.66
N GLU A 61 -9.01 -5.52 14.80
CA GLU A 61 -8.67 -6.91 15.14
C GLU A 61 -7.58 -7.02 16.23
N LYS A 62 -6.72 -6.01 16.37
CA LYS A 62 -5.65 -6.01 17.38
C LYS A 62 -6.14 -5.65 18.79
N GLY A 63 -7.41 -5.28 18.97
CA GLY A 63 -8.09 -5.16 20.27
C GLY A 63 -7.70 -3.96 21.14
N GLU A 64 -6.44 -3.51 21.11
CA GLU A 64 -5.93 -2.41 21.94
C GLU A 64 -5.43 -1.23 21.11
N LYS A 65 -5.72 -0.01 21.58
CA LYS A 65 -5.13 1.21 21.02
C LYS A 65 -3.63 1.17 21.21
N ARG A 66 -2.88 1.20 20.10
CA ARG A 66 -1.43 1.28 20.15
C ARG A 66 -0.99 2.58 20.84
N GLY A 67 -0.11 2.47 21.82
CA GLY A 67 0.53 3.61 22.47
C GLY A 67 1.71 4.15 21.65
N PRO A 68 2.15 5.40 21.91
CA PRO A 68 3.42 5.93 21.39
C PRO A 68 4.57 4.93 21.55
N GLY A 69 5.39 4.79 20.51
CA GLY A 69 6.55 3.88 20.49
C GLY A 69 6.21 2.42 20.14
N GLN A 70 4.94 2.02 20.17
CA GLN A 70 4.55 0.66 19.77
C GLN A 70 4.48 0.49 18.26
N LYS A 71 4.71 -0.75 17.79
CA LYS A 71 4.50 -1.15 16.40
C LYS A 71 3.10 -0.74 15.93
N ASP A 72 3.03 -0.14 14.73
CA ASP A 72 1.81 0.33 14.08
C ASP A 72 1.05 1.44 14.84
N TYR A 73 1.74 2.16 15.74
CA TYR A 73 1.18 3.30 16.46
C TYR A 73 0.56 4.34 15.52
N LEU A 74 1.26 4.69 14.43
CA LEU A 74 0.79 5.73 13.54
C LEU A 74 -0.59 5.41 12.94
N GLN A 75 -0.85 4.18 12.49
CA GLN A 75 -2.15 3.79 11.95
C GLN A 75 -3.23 3.45 12.99
N CYS A 76 -2.86 2.94 14.16
CA CYS A 76 -3.84 2.40 15.12
C CYS A 76 -3.99 3.22 16.41
N GLY A 77 -3.07 4.12 16.70
CA GLY A 77 -2.96 4.84 17.98
C GLY A 77 -2.92 6.35 17.87
N SER A 78 -2.45 6.89 16.73
CA SER A 78 -2.35 8.33 16.53
C SER A 78 -3.71 9.01 16.27
N LYS A 79 -3.69 10.33 16.10
CA LYS A 79 -4.87 11.09 15.67
C LYS A 79 -5.17 10.92 14.17
N ALA A 80 -4.18 10.51 13.37
CA ALA A 80 -4.35 10.27 11.95
C ALA A 80 -5.29 9.08 11.68
N ARG A 81 -5.92 9.10 10.50
CA ARG A 81 -6.91 8.10 10.09
C ARG A 81 -6.60 7.61 8.70
N PHE A 82 -6.25 6.34 8.60
CA PHE A 82 -5.83 5.71 7.35
C PHE A 82 -6.93 4.78 6.82
N GLY A 83 -7.00 4.68 5.49
CA GLY A 83 -7.85 3.74 4.77
C GLY A 83 -7.04 2.53 4.31
N TYR A 84 -7.01 2.31 3.00
CA TYR A 84 -6.04 1.36 2.42
C TYR A 84 -4.65 1.95 2.50
N ILE A 85 -3.74 1.22 3.13
CA ILE A 85 -2.31 1.54 3.21
C ILE A 85 -1.55 0.57 2.33
N LEU A 86 -0.39 0.98 1.84
CA LEU A 86 0.51 0.02 1.19
C LEU A 86 1.12 -0.86 2.28
N HIS A 87 0.88 -2.16 2.18
CA HIS A 87 1.60 -3.15 2.98
C HIS A 87 3.03 -3.26 2.45
N GLY A 88 3.20 -3.57 1.16
CA GLY A 88 4.51 -3.66 0.54
C GLY A 88 4.50 -3.94 -0.95
N LEU A 89 5.68 -3.82 -1.55
CA LEU A 89 6.00 -4.24 -2.93
C LEU A 89 6.89 -5.47 -2.86
N TRP A 90 6.43 -6.60 -3.40
CA TRP A 90 7.05 -7.91 -3.19
C TRP A 90 7.50 -8.51 -4.52
N PRO A 91 8.81 -8.76 -4.70
CA PRO A 91 9.28 -9.70 -5.71
C PRO A 91 8.67 -11.06 -5.41
N GLN A 92 7.97 -11.62 -6.39
CA GLN A 92 7.21 -12.86 -6.26
C GLN A 92 7.85 -13.96 -7.10
N GLY A 93 7.53 -15.23 -6.81
CA GLY A 93 8.18 -16.40 -7.40
C GLY A 93 8.06 -16.48 -8.93
N THR A 94 8.35 -17.66 -9.49
CA THR A 94 8.13 -17.86 -10.92
C THR A 94 6.65 -17.94 -11.27
N LEU A 95 6.30 -17.72 -12.54
CA LEU A 95 4.92 -17.89 -13.01
C LEU A 95 4.40 -19.32 -12.74
N ALA A 96 5.28 -20.32 -12.80
CA ALA A 96 4.95 -21.71 -12.50
C ALA A 96 4.84 -22.02 -10.99
N LYS A 97 5.53 -21.24 -10.14
CA LYS A 97 5.54 -21.39 -8.68
C LYS A 97 5.39 -20.03 -8.01
N PRO A 98 4.24 -19.34 -8.13
CA PRO A 98 4.09 -17.96 -7.69
C PRO A 98 4.20 -17.79 -6.17
N ASN A 99 4.00 -18.87 -5.40
CA ASN A 99 4.15 -18.88 -3.95
C ASN A 99 5.56 -19.26 -3.47
N ASP A 100 6.49 -19.54 -4.39
CA ASP A 100 7.89 -19.87 -4.09
C ASP A 100 8.77 -18.63 -4.34
N TYR A 101 8.58 -17.61 -3.49
CA TYR A 101 9.17 -16.28 -3.65
C TYR A 101 10.45 -16.09 -2.81
N PRO A 102 11.35 -15.19 -3.23
CA PRO A 102 12.53 -14.85 -2.44
C PRO A 102 12.17 -14.04 -1.20
N ARG A 103 13.00 -14.14 -0.16
CA ARG A 103 12.85 -13.37 1.07
C ARG A 103 14.21 -13.11 1.73
N ALA A 104 14.41 -11.90 2.27
CA ALA A 104 15.61 -11.51 3.01
C ALA A 104 16.92 -11.80 2.24
N CYS A 105 17.00 -11.40 0.98
CA CYS A 105 18.10 -11.75 0.07
C CYS A 105 19.47 -11.19 0.48
N ALA A 106 19.48 -10.16 1.32
CA ALA A 106 20.69 -9.62 1.95
C ALA A 106 20.76 -9.90 3.46
N GLY A 107 19.90 -10.79 3.98
CA GLY A 107 19.77 -11.08 5.41
C GLY A 107 19.30 -9.86 6.21
N ASP A 108 19.72 -9.80 7.47
CA ASP A 108 19.49 -8.65 8.35
C ASP A 108 20.07 -7.37 7.74
N GLN A 109 19.33 -6.27 7.86
CA GLN A 109 19.72 -4.98 7.29
C GLN A 109 19.88 -3.93 8.39
N PRO A 110 20.83 -2.99 8.24
CA PRO A 110 20.88 -1.83 9.12
C PRO A 110 19.55 -1.08 9.16
N LYS A 111 19.27 -0.48 10.32
CA LYS A 111 18.11 0.40 10.47
C LYS A 111 18.17 1.54 9.47
N ILE A 112 17.14 1.67 8.64
CA ILE A 112 16.98 2.76 7.69
C ILE A 112 16.75 4.07 8.45
N ASP A 113 17.42 5.15 8.05
CA ASP A 113 17.23 6.46 8.69
C ASP A 113 15.75 6.89 8.67
N ARG A 114 15.26 7.33 9.82
CA ARG A 114 13.89 7.83 9.97
C ARG A 114 13.59 9.03 9.08
N ALA A 115 14.59 9.88 8.81
CA ALA A 115 14.46 11.00 7.89
C ALA A 115 14.15 10.53 6.46
N LEU A 116 14.74 9.41 6.05
CA LEU A 116 14.42 8.75 4.77
C LEU A 116 12.99 8.21 4.78
N MET A 117 12.59 7.53 5.86
CA MET A 117 11.24 6.94 5.98
C MET A 117 10.11 7.98 5.97
N ALA A 118 10.35 9.20 6.45
CA ALA A 118 9.32 10.23 6.64
C ALA A 118 8.49 10.50 5.37
N LYS A 119 9.11 10.40 4.18
CA LYS A 119 8.44 10.57 2.88
C LYS A 119 7.37 9.50 2.60
N TYR A 120 7.51 8.31 3.19
CA TYR A 120 6.68 7.13 2.88
C TYR A 120 5.65 6.81 3.97
N LEU A 121 5.72 7.44 5.14
CA LEU A 121 4.82 7.15 6.26
C LEU A 121 3.34 7.45 5.96
N CYS A 122 3.06 8.38 5.05
CA CYS A 122 1.71 8.61 4.56
C CYS A 122 1.15 7.39 3.79
N MET A 123 2.00 6.67 3.04
CA MET A 123 1.64 5.48 2.26
C MET A 123 1.63 4.21 3.13
N THR A 124 2.63 4.07 4.00
CA THR A 124 2.84 2.93 4.90
C THR A 124 3.04 3.48 6.32
N PRO A 125 1.96 3.70 7.10
CA PRO A 125 1.99 4.36 8.40
C PRO A 125 2.49 3.46 9.54
N SER A 126 3.74 3.01 9.42
CA SER A 126 4.49 2.26 10.42
C SER A 126 5.96 2.20 9.99
N ALA A 127 6.84 2.88 10.73
CA ALA A 127 8.29 2.81 10.51
C ALA A 127 8.82 1.36 10.66
N TRP A 128 8.22 0.58 11.58
CA TRP A 128 8.52 -0.84 11.73
C TRP A 128 8.20 -1.60 10.45
N LEU A 129 7.03 -1.33 9.85
CA LEU A 129 6.63 -2.00 8.60
C LEU A 129 7.54 -1.60 7.45
N LEU A 130 7.88 -0.31 7.30
CA LEU A 130 8.84 0.12 6.29
C LEU A 130 10.17 -0.64 6.40
N GLN A 131 10.77 -0.73 7.60
CA GLN A 131 11.98 -1.53 7.80
C GLN A 131 11.77 -3.00 7.40
N HIS A 132 10.68 -3.61 7.88
CA HIS A 132 10.35 -5.01 7.60
C HIS A 132 10.27 -5.32 6.11
N GLU A 133 9.55 -4.49 5.36
CA GLU A 133 9.30 -4.67 3.95
C GLU A 133 10.56 -4.51 3.12
N TYR A 134 11.40 -3.52 3.45
CA TYR A 134 12.69 -3.38 2.78
C TYR A 134 13.59 -4.60 3.01
N GLU A 135 13.76 -5.00 4.27
CA GLU A 135 14.64 -6.12 4.63
C GLU A 135 14.20 -7.41 3.96
N ASN A 136 12.91 -7.73 4.04
CA ASN A 136 12.39 -9.00 3.54
C ASN A 136 12.12 -9.03 2.03
N HIS A 137 11.78 -7.89 1.42
CA HIS A 137 11.34 -7.85 0.02
C HIS A 137 12.14 -6.88 -0.83
N GLY A 138 12.50 -5.71 -0.31
CA GLY A 138 13.32 -4.72 -1.02
C GLY A 138 14.72 -5.23 -1.39
N THR A 139 15.36 -6.01 -0.51
CA THR A 139 16.67 -6.64 -0.80
C THR A 139 16.60 -7.67 -1.94
N CYS A 140 15.40 -8.15 -2.28
CA CYS A 140 15.15 -9.17 -3.29
C CYS A 140 14.69 -8.63 -4.65
N MET A 141 14.66 -7.31 -4.85
CA MET A 141 14.21 -6.73 -6.12
C MET A 141 14.94 -7.34 -7.32
N ILE A 142 14.19 -7.70 -8.38
CA ILE A 142 14.74 -8.30 -9.60
C ILE A 142 15.78 -7.36 -10.23
N ASP A 143 15.44 -6.07 -10.39
CA ASP A 143 16.40 -5.03 -10.71
C ASP A 143 17.26 -4.69 -9.47
N GLN A 144 18.57 -4.93 -9.58
CA GLN A 144 19.53 -4.66 -8.51
C GLN A 144 19.61 -3.18 -8.14
N ASN A 145 19.32 -2.26 -9.07
CA ASN A 145 19.33 -0.82 -8.79
C ASN A 145 18.20 -0.41 -7.83
N LEU A 146 17.17 -1.25 -7.70
CA LEU A 146 16.05 -1.02 -6.78
C LEU A 146 16.27 -1.64 -5.39
N ARG A 147 17.44 -2.25 -5.12
CA ARG A 147 17.73 -2.92 -3.84
C ARG A 147 18.24 -1.99 -2.74
N THR A 148 18.37 -0.69 -2.99
CA THR A 148 18.62 0.29 -1.91
C THR A 148 17.28 0.67 -1.25
N PRO A 149 17.26 1.06 0.04
CA PRO A 149 16.02 1.47 0.70
C PRO A 149 15.29 2.57 -0.05
N GLN A 150 16.03 3.61 -0.47
CA GLN A 150 15.49 4.76 -1.17
C GLN A 150 14.85 4.34 -2.51
N ALA A 151 15.56 3.57 -3.34
CA ALA A 151 15.06 3.17 -4.64
C ALA A 151 13.85 2.22 -4.54
N TYR A 152 13.85 1.30 -3.57
CA TYR A 152 12.73 0.42 -3.27
C TYR A 152 11.46 1.21 -2.93
N PHE A 153 11.56 2.12 -1.95
CA PHE A 153 10.39 2.90 -1.52
C PHE A 153 9.95 3.94 -2.55
N ASP A 154 10.87 4.54 -3.31
CA ASP A 154 10.50 5.43 -4.42
C ASP A 154 9.71 4.68 -5.49
N LYS A 155 10.10 3.44 -5.82
CA LYS A 155 9.35 2.59 -6.75
C LYS A 155 7.96 2.24 -6.19
N ALA A 156 7.89 1.82 -4.93
CA ALA A 156 6.63 1.51 -4.26
C ALA A 156 5.69 2.73 -4.23
N LEU A 157 6.22 3.92 -3.92
CA LEU A 157 5.49 5.19 -3.91
C LEU A 157 5.00 5.57 -5.30
N ALA A 158 5.81 5.39 -6.34
CA ALA A 158 5.40 5.66 -7.72
C ALA A 158 4.22 4.79 -8.15
N LEU A 159 4.27 3.48 -7.85
CA LEU A 159 3.16 2.56 -8.14
C LEU A 159 1.91 2.90 -7.32
N HIS A 160 2.07 3.19 -6.03
CA HIS A 160 0.98 3.61 -5.16
C HIS A 160 0.29 4.89 -5.65
N SER A 161 1.07 5.90 -6.00
CA SER A 161 0.56 7.21 -6.42
C SER A 161 -0.16 7.17 -7.78
N ALA A 162 0.16 6.17 -8.60
CA ALA A 162 -0.52 5.93 -9.87
C ALA A 162 -1.91 5.29 -9.70
N LEU A 163 -2.26 4.81 -8.50
CA LEU A 163 -3.52 4.11 -8.23
C LEU A 163 -4.51 4.95 -7.44
N HIS A 164 -5.78 4.81 -7.80
CA HIS A 164 -6.93 5.16 -6.98
C HIS A 164 -7.29 3.99 -6.09
N LEU A 165 -7.52 4.26 -4.80
CA LEU A 165 -7.96 3.29 -3.81
C LEU A 165 -9.34 3.65 -3.26
N PRO A 166 -10.19 2.67 -2.93
CA PRO A 166 -11.51 2.96 -2.41
C PRO A 166 -11.42 3.56 -0.99
N ASN A 167 -12.32 4.48 -0.67
CA ASN A 167 -12.38 5.12 0.65
C ASN A 167 -13.07 4.26 1.72
N GLN A 168 -13.51 3.07 1.35
CA GLN A 168 -14.17 2.08 2.21
C GLN A 168 -13.65 0.69 1.86
N GLN A 169 -13.70 -0.22 2.82
CA GLN A 169 -13.27 -1.59 2.56
C GLN A 169 -14.24 -2.29 1.60
N ILE A 170 -13.70 -2.88 0.54
CA ILE A 170 -14.42 -3.78 -0.36
C ILE A 170 -13.75 -5.15 -0.25
N THR A 171 -14.45 -6.13 0.31
CA THR A 171 -13.93 -7.52 0.45
C THR A 171 -14.53 -8.49 -0.56
N ASN A 172 -15.64 -8.12 -1.20
CA ASN A 172 -16.19 -8.87 -2.30
C ASN A 172 -15.33 -8.64 -3.54
N GLU A 173 -14.70 -9.70 -4.03
CA GLU A 173 -13.72 -9.61 -5.11
C GLU A 173 -14.34 -9.07 -6.41
N THR A 174 -15.51 -9.58 -6.83
CA THR A 174 -16.19 -9.11 -8.05
C THR A 174 -16.48 -7.60 -8.00
N LYS A 175 -17.06 -7.12 -6.90
CA LYS A 175 -17.36 -5.68 -6.72
C LYS A 175 -16.09 -4.84 -6.68
N GLY A 176 -15.03 -5.33 -6.04
CA GLY A 176 -13.77 -4.61 -5.95
C GLY A 176 -13.03 -4.56 -7.28
N LYS A 177 -12.97 -5.65 -8.05
CA LYS A 177 -12.39 -5.67 -9.41
C LYS A 177 -13.11 -4.68 -10.33
N ALA A 178 -14.45 -4.66 -10.29
CA ALA A 178 -15.23 -3.66 -11.02
C ALA A 178 -14.90 -2.22 -10.60
N TRP A 179 -14.76 -1.97 -9.29
CA TRP A 179 -14.35 -0.66 -8.77
C TRP A 179 -12.94 -0.27 -9.25
N PHE A 180 -11.97 -1.19 -9.20
CA PHE A 180 -10.60 -0.95 -9.67
C PHE A 180 -10.58 -0.67 -11.16
N ALA A 181 -11.25 -1.47 -11.99
CA ALA A 181 -11.33 -1.25 -13.43
C ALA A 181 -11.94 0.12 -13.78
N GLN A 182 -12.98 0.55 -13.06
CA GLN A 182 -13.63 1.85 -13.28
C GLN A 182 -12.72 3.04 -12.89
N ASN A 183 -11.97 2.92 -11.80
CA ASN A 183 -11.19 4.03 -11.23
C ASN A 183 -9.70 4.01 -11.62
N ASN A 184 -9.24 2.91 -12.22
CA ASN A 184 -7.87 2.68 -12.66
C ASN A 184 -7.88 2.03 -14.06
N PRO A 185 -8.30 2.75 -15.12
CA PRO A 185 -8.45 2.19 -16.47
C PRO A 185 -7.13 1.67 -17.07
N GLN A 186 -5.99 2.01 -16.49
CA GLN A 186 -4.66 1.49 -16.85
C GLN A 186 -4.40 0.07 -16.34
N LEU A 187 -5.23 -0.46 -15.42
CA LEU A 187 -5.08 -1.82 -14.88
C LEU A 187 -5.96 -2.80 -15.67
N PRO A 188 -5.39 -3.88 -16.22
CA PRO A 188 -6.17 -5.04 -16.62
C PRO A 188 -6.97 -5.59 -15.43
N GLU A 189 -8.22 -6.01 -15.63
CA GLU A 189 -9.07 -6.47 -14.53
C GLU A 189 -8.48 -7.69 -13.80
N ASP A 190 -7.82 -8.58 -14.52
CA ASP A 190 -7.15 -9.77 -13.99
C ASP A 190 -5.79 -9.48 -13.34
N SER A 191 -5.28 -8.25 -13.44
CA SER A 191 -4.09 -7.80 -12.70
C SER A 191 -4.38 -7.48 -11.24
N VAL A 192 -5.66 -7.50 -10.84
CA VAL A 192 -6.10 -7.16 -9.49
C VAL A 192 -6.86 -8.32 -8.86
N TYR A 193 -6.57 -8.60 -7.60
CA TYR A 193 -7.32 -9.57 -6.83
C TYR A 193 -7.41 -9.30 -5.34
N PHE A 194 -8.39 -9.94 -4.70
CA PHE A 194 -8.53 -9.95 -3.26
C PHE A 194 -7.97 -11.25 -2.67
N ASP A 195 -6.95 -11.16 -1.82
CA ASP A 195 -6.47 -12.30 -1.03
C ASP A 195 -7.35 -12.48 0.20
N ASN A 196 -8.17 -13.54 0.20
CA ASN A 196 -9.07 -13.86 1.29
C ASN A 196 -8.39 -14.29 2.59
N LYS A 197 -7.12 -14.75 2.54
CA LYS A 197 -6.38 -15.17 3.74
C LYS A 197 -5.88 -13.96 4.51
N THR A 198 -5.28 -12.99 3.81
CA THR A 198 -4.71 -11.78 4.43
C THR A 198 -5.72 -10.62 4.48
N LYS A 199 -6.83 -10.73 3.73
CA LYS A 199 -7.86 -9.70 3.52
C LYS A 199 -7.27 -8.44 2.90
N GLU A 200 -6.50 -8.63 1.83
CA GLU A 200 -5.74 -7.58 1.13
C GLU A 200 -6.10 -7.52 -0.34
N TRP A 201 -6.08 -6.31 -0.89
CA TRP A 201 -6.06 -6.13 -2.34
C TRP A 201 -4.64 -6.23 -2.85
N ARG A 202 -4.46 -6.89 -3.99
CA ARG A 202 -3.17 -7.09 -4.62
C ARG A 202 -3.23 -6.73 -6.09
N VAL A 203 -2.17 -6.08 -6.56
CA VAL A 203 -1.97 -5.74 -7.96
C VAL A 203 -0.68 -6.42 -8.44
N CYS A 204 -0.73 -7.13 -9.56
CA CYS A 204 0.42 -7.82 -10.13
C CYS A 204 1.07 -7.02 -11.24
N TYR A 205 2.40 -6.98 -11.23
CA TYR A 205 3.22 -6.31 -12.22
C TYR A 205 4.30 -7.23 -12.76
N ASP A 206 4.60 -7.15 -14.06
CA ASP A 206 5.72 -7.86 -14.63
C ASP A 206 7.07 -7.27 -14.17
N ARG A 207 8.18 -7.82 -14.67
CA ARG A 207 9.54 -7.35 -14.33
C ARG A 207 9.81 -5.88 -14.66
N ASN A 208 9.05 -5.29 -15.58
CA ASN A 208 9.18 -3.91 -16.03
C ASN A 208 8.14 -2.99 -15.38
N PHE A 209 7.40 -3.49 -14.40
CA PHE A 209 6.31 -2.79 -13.72
C PHE A 209 5.09 -2.47 -14.60
N ALA A 210 4.87 -3.23 -15.68
CA ALA A 210 3.60 -3.21 -16.41
C ALA A 210 2.58 -4.12 -15.71
N ALA A 211 1.37 -3.62 -15.49
CA ALA A 211 0.32 -4.42 -14.85
C ALA A 211 -0.07 -5.59 -15.76
N PHE A 212 -0.19 -6.79 -15.18
CA PHE A 212 -0.50 -8.01 -15.92
C PHE A 212 -1.33 -8.97 -15.08
N ALA A 213 -1.96 -9.94 -15.75
CA ALA A 213 -2.79 -10.97 -15.11
C ALA A 213 -2.05 -11.66 -13.95
N CYS A 214 -2.65 -11.64 -12.76
CA CYS A 214 -2.02 -12.23 -11.58
C CYS A 214 -1.89 -13.76 -11.72
N PRO A 215 -0.67 -14.32 -11.59
CA PRO A 215 -0.47 -15.77 -11.60
C PRO A 215 -1.17 -16.40 -10.39
N ARG A 216 -2.04 -17.38 -10.62
CA ARG A 216 -2.77 -18.09 -9.58
C ARG A 216 -2.57 -19.60 -9.71
N PRO A 217 -2.24 -20.32 -8.62
CA PRO A 217 -2.26 -21.78 -8.64
C PRO A 217 -3.65 -22.28 -9.05
N GLY A 218 -3.73 -23.01 -10.16
CA GLY A 218 -4.98 -23.57 -10.69
C GLY A 218 -5.81 -22.64 -11.59
N GLY A 219 -5.20 -21.61 -12.20
CA GLY A 219 -5.89 -20.62 -13.03
C GLY A 219 -6.70 -21.24 -14.18
N HIS A 220 -8.02 -21.22 -14.07
CA HIS A 220 -8.87 -21.14 -15.24
C HIS A 220 -8.67 -19.78 -15.90
N ASN A 221 -8.22 -19.82 -17.16
CA ASN A 221 -8.43 -18.74 -18.11
C ASN A 221 -9.91 -18.35 -18.10
N GLY A 222 -10.17 -17.04 -18.20
CA GLY A 222 -11.52 -16.50 -18.21
C GLY A 222 -12.43 -17.20 -19.23
N GLY A 223 -13.54 -17.71 -18.72
CA GLY A 223 -14.71 -18.13 -19.49
C GLY A 223 -15.90 -17.81 -18.62
N GLY A 224 -16.67 -16.79 -19.00
CA GLY A 224 -17.93 -16.51 -18.33
C GLY A 224 -18.90 -17.66 -18.57
N ASP A 225 -19.70 -17.98 -17.57
CA ASP A 225 -21.02 -18.56 -17.77
C ASP A 225 -21.98 -18.00 -16.73
N SER A 226 -23.16 -17.67 -17.24
CA SER A 226 -24.27 -16.99 -16.60
C SER A 226 -25.10 -17.90 -15.68
N ASN A 227 -25.77 -17.23 -14.74
CA ASN A 227 -27.03 -17.60 -14.06
C ASN A 227 -27.00 -18.70 -12.99
N ALA A 228 -27.28 -18.28 -11.75
CA ALA A 228 -28.40 -18.82 -10.98
C ALA A 228 -28.85 -17.79 -9.93
N ASP A 229 -30.12 -17.40 -10.05
CA ASP A 229 -30.88 -16.56 -9.13
C ASP A 229 -31.24 -17.26 -7.81
N ASN A 230 -31.59 -16.38 -6.86
CA ASN A 230 -32.51 -16.54 -5.71
C ASN A 230 -31.97 -17.07 -4.37
N GLY A 231 -32.05 -16.19 -3.37
CA GLY A 231 -31.97 -16.53 -1.95
C GLY A 231 -31.78 -15.33 -1.05
N ASP A 232 -32.82 -14.48 -0.95
CA ASP A 232 -32.96 -13.49 0.12
C ASP A 232 -33.19 -14.20 1.47
N SER A 233 -32.31 -13.96 2.45
CA SER A 233 -32.68 -13.63 3.83
C SER A 233 -31.44 -13.44 4.70
N ASP A 234 -31.55 -12.51 5.65
CA ASP A 234 -30.70 -12.33 6.83
C ASP A 234 -29.53 -11.35 6.71
N ALA A 235 -29.94 -10.08 6.74
CA ALA A 235 -29.17 -8.97 7.28
C ALA A 235 -28.46 -9.35 8.60
N CYS A 236 -27.14 -9.44 8.54
CA CYS A 236 -26.31 -9.50 9.74
C CYS A 236 -25.93 -8.06 10.17
N PRO A 237 -26.24 -7.63 11.40
CA PRO A 237 -26.03 -6.27 11.84
C PRO A 237 -24.55 -6.03 12.14
N ILE A 238 -23.87 -5.25 11.28
CA ILE A 238 -22.55 -4.70 11.60
C ILE A 238 -22.70 -3.73 12.78
N LYS A 239 -22.44 -4.20 14.01
CA LYS A 239 -22.12 -3.32 15.14
C LYS A 239 -20.66 -2.88 15.06
N GLY A 240 -20.38 -2.00 14.10
CA GLY A 240 -19.17 -1.20 14.05
C GLY A 240 -19.51 0.23 14.47
N ASN A 241 -19.41 0.53 15.76
CA ASN A 241 -19.67 1.86 16.27
C ASN A 241 -18.48 2.79 15.93
N ILE A 242 -18.45 3.31 14.71
CA ILE A 242 -17.67 4.50 14.36
C ILE A 242 -18.67 5.62 14.08
N SER A 243 -19.03 6.36 15.12
CA SER A 243 -19.65 7.68 15.00
C SER A 243 -18.82 8.53 14.01
N GLY A 244 -19.24 8.64 12.74
CA GLY A 244 -20.53 9.20 12.34
C GLY A 244 -20.59 10.73 12.26
N LYS A 245 -19.57 11.40 11.68
CA LYS A 245 -19.71 12.55 10.75
C LYS A 245 -18.33 13.20 10.51
N ASN A 246 -17.82 13.01 9.29
CA ASN A 246 -16.75 13.79 8.63
C ASN A 246 -15.31 13.69 9.15
N ARG A 247 -14.79 12.49 9.43
CA ARG A 247 -13.32 12.30 9.45
C ARG A 247 -12.85 11.83 8.08
N LYS A 248 -12.18 12.71 7.34
CA LYS A 248 -11.54 12.38 6.06
C LYS A 248 -10.35 11.44 6.31
N LEU A 249 -10.15 10.47 5.41
CA LEU A 249 -9.03 9.52 5.47
C LEU A 249 -7.84 10.05 4.65
N TYR A 250 -6.62 9.67 5.04
CA TYR A 250 -5.39 10.11 4.37
C TYR A 250 -5.28 9.80 2.87
N PHE A 251 -6.07 8.85 2.35
CA PHE A 251 -6.02 8.41 0.95
C PHE A 251 -7.22 8.85 0.12
N ASP A 252 -8.06 9.73 0.65
CA ASP A 252 -8.90 10.55 -0.20
C ASP A 252 -7.99 11.53 -0.94
N ARG A 253 -8.03 11.55 -2.29
CA ARG A 253 -7.20 12.42 -3.13
C ARG A 253 -7.31 13.91 -2.78
N SER A 254 -8.37 14.34 -2.10
CA SER A 254 -8.47 15.71 -1.56
C SER A 254 -7.41 16.04 -0.50
N HIS A 255 -6.69 15.04 -0.02
CA HIS A 255 -5.55 15.20 0.87
C HIS A 255 -4.21 15.11 0.16
N LEU A 256 -4.11 14.56 -1.08
CA LEU A 256 -2.88 14.42 -1.88
C LEU A 256 -2.44 15.73 -2.56
#